data_AF-A0A3B6MVY3-F1
#
_entry.id   AF-A0A3B6MVY3-F1
#
_cell.length_a   1.000
_cell.length_b   1.000
_cell.length_c   1.000
_cell.angle_alpha   90.00
_cell.angle_beta   90.00
_cell.angle_gamma   90.00
#
_symmetry.space_group_name_H-M   'P 1'
#
loop_
_entity.id
_entity.type
_entity.pdbx_description
1 polymer ?
#
loop_
_entity_poly.entity_id
_entity_poly.type
_entity_poly.pdbx_seq_one_letter_code
_entity_poly.pdbx_strand_id
1 'polypeptide(L)'
;MLSAAASAIPRLRWAAAPPGHASPSTRWSLLRRRPLSSSPNAAPTVGPGPLEPPDLPRLANSARISLSPQEAEEFAPKIQQVVDWFGQLQAVDLESIEPSLRADTAAGSSLREDKAEPFANRDAIIEALPSYDDPYIKVPNALTKE
;
A
#
# COMPACT_ATOMS: atom_id res chain seq x y z
N MET A 1 49.53 -50.01 -9.79
CA MET A 1 49.53 -49.42 -11.15
C MET A 1 48.22 -49.78 -11.82
N LEU A 2 47.13 -49.07 -11.52
CA LEU A 2 45.83 -49.24 -12.17
C LEU A 2 45.20 -47.84 -12.31
N SER A 3 44.74 -47.59 -13.53
CA SER A 3 44.66 -46.30 -14.20
C SER A 3 43.38 -45.54 -13.89
N ALA A 4 43.48 -44.20 -13.89
CA ALA A 4 42.39 -43.26 -13.69
C ALA A 4 41.41 -43.25 -14.88
N ALA A 5 40.11 -43.36 -14.59
CA ALA A 5 39.03 -43.19 -15.54
C ALA A 5 38.59 -41.72 -15.57
N ALA A 6 38.95 -40.99 -16.63
CA ALA A 6 38.41 -39.68 -16.92
C ALA A 6 37.09 -39.84 -17.70
N SER A 7 35.97 -39.55 -17.05
CA SER A 7 34.65 -39.51 -17.71
C SER A 7 34.41 -38.12 -18.28
N ALA A 8 34.23 -38.06 -19.61
CA ALA A 8 33.99 -36.85 -20.38
C ALA A 8 32.55 -36.37 -20.21
N ILE A 9 32.38 -35.09 -19.85
CA ILE A 9 31.07 -34.41 -19.81
C ILE A 9 30.70 -34.02 -21.26
N PRO A 10 29.53 -34.44 -21.78
CA PRO A 10 29.11 -34.02 -23.11
C PRO A 10 28.64 -32.57 -23.09
N ARG A 11 29.25 -31.73 -23.93
CA ARG A 11 28.80 -30.37 -24.23
C ARG A 11 27.48 -30.44 -25.01
N LEU A 12 26.37 -30.18 -24.33
CA LEU A 12 25.07 -29.95 -24.98
C LEU A 12 25.06 -28.56 -25.60
N ARG A 13 25.17 -28.57 -26.93
CA ARG A 13 25.04 -27.43 -27.84
C ARG A 13 23.55 -27.31 -28.17
N TRP A 14 22.87 -26.29 -27.65
CA TRP A 14 21.53 -25.94 -28.12
C TRP A 14 21.55 -24.71 -29.02
N ALA A 15 20.59 -24.76 -29.92
CA ALA A 15 20.46 -24.17 -31.24
C ALA A 15 20.41 -22.64 -31.34
N ALA A 16 20.70 -22.21 -32.57
CA ALA A 16 20.63 -20.85 -33.08
C ALA A 16 19.24 -20.21 -32.91
N ALA A 17 19.25 -18.89 -32.76
CA ALA A 17 18.07 -18.03 -32.73
C ALA A 17 17.26 -18.12 -34.04
N PRO A 18 15.92 -18.23 -33.98
CA PRO A 18 15.07 -18.08 -35.17
C PRO A 18 14.95 -16.59 -35.58
N PRO A 19 14.71 -16.31 -36.87
CA PRO A 19 14.65 -14.95 -37.39
C PRO A 19 13.35 -14.23 -36.97
N GLY A 20 13.46 -12.90 -36.91
CA GLY A 20 12.43 -11.99 -36.43
C GLY A 20 11.08 -12.14 -37.12
N HIS A 21 10.04 -12.22 -36.31
CA HIS A 21 8.68 -11.99 -36.76
C HIS A 21 8.36 -10.50 -36.61
N ALA A 22 8.02 -9.89 -37.75
CA ALA A 22 7.47 -8.55 -37.84
C ALA A 22 6.20 -8.45 -36.96
N SER A 23 6.22 -7.50 -36.04
CA SER A 23 5.07 -7.16 -35.21
C SER A 23 3.98 -6.53 -36.08
N PRO A 24 2.74 -7.06 -36.11
CA PRO A 24 1.64 -6.34 -36.71
C PRO A 24 1.27 -5.15 -35.82
N SER A 25 1.37 -3.97 -36.42
CA SER A 25 0.75 -2.71 -36.03
C SER A 25 -0.43 -2.93 -35.08
N THR A 26 -0.19 -2.72 -33.79
CA THR A 26 -1.27 -2.58 -32.83
C THR A 26 -1.85 -1.21 -33.10
N ARG A 27 -3.01 -1.16 -33.77
CA ARG A 27 -3.89 0.00 -33.75
C ARG A 27 -4.24 0.25 -32.29
N TRP A 28 -3.67 1.28 -31.70
CA TRP A 28 -4.13 1.81 -30.44
C TRP A 28 -5.48 2.46 -30.74
N SER A 29 -6.53 1.65 -30.65
CA SER A 29 -7.89 2.15 -30.56
C SER A 29 -7.88 3.21 -29.48
N LEU A 30 -8.06 4.47 -29.91
CA LEU A 30 -8.21 5.63 -29.05
C LEU A 30 -9.24 5.26 -27.98
N LEU A 31 -8.74 4.92 -26.80
CA LEU A 31 -9.55 4.87 -25.61
C LEU A 31 -9.97 6.32 -25.41
N ARG A 32 -11.17 6.67 -25.89
CA ARG A 32 -11.83 7.91 -25.50
C ARG A 32 -11.71 7.94 -23.99
N ARG A 33 -10.95 8.88 -23.46
CA ARG A 33 -10.91 9.18 -22.04
C ARG A 33 -12.37 9.40 -21.64
N ARG A 34 -12.97 8.42 -20.97
CA ARG A 34 -14.21 8.66 -20.22
C ARG A 34 -13.80 9.75 -19.24
N PRO A 35 -14.42 10.95 -19.27
CA PRO A 35 -14.22 11.87 -18.18
C PRO A 35 -14.58 11.10 -16.91
N LEU A 36 -13.66 11.10 -15.93
CA LEU A 36 -14.00 10.71 -14.59
C LEU A 36 -15.23 11.55 -14.25
N SER A 37 -16.37 10.89 -14.13
CA SER A 37 -17.57 11.50 -13.60
C SER A 37 -17.16 11.97 -12.21
N SER A 38 -16.88 13.27 -12.10
CA SER A 38 -16.81 13.95 -10.83
C SER A 38 -18.20 13.79 -10.23
N SER A 39 -18.39 12.72 -9.46
CA SER A 39 -19.49 12.73 -8.50
C SER A 39 -19.19 13.91 -7.60
N PRO A 40 -20.11 14.86 -7.45
CA PRO A 40 -20.01 15.80 -6.36
C PRO A 40 -20.21 14.94 -5.12
N ASN A 41 -19.13 14.44 -4.54
CA ASN A 41 -19.19 14.02 -3.16
C ASN A 41 -19.58 15.31 -2.44
N ALA A 42 -20.82 15.37 -1.96
CA ALA A 42 -21.32 16.52 -1.24
C ALA A 42 -20.32 16.76 -0.11
N ALA A 43 -19.52 17.83 -0.24
CA ALA A 43 -18.75 18.33 0.87
C ALA A 43 -19.78 18.56 1.98
N PRO A 44 -19.62 17.98 3.18
CA PRO A 44 -20.49 18.37 4.26
C PRO A 44 -20.25 19.87 4.44
N THR A 45 -21.30 20.68 4.22
CA THR A 45 -21.30 22.12 4.45
C THR A 45 -21.26 22.34 5.96
N VAL A 46 -20.15 21.97 6.60
CA VAL A 46 -19.87 22.33 7.98
C VAL A 46 -19.31 23.73 7.88
N GLY A 47 -20.18 24.71 8.08
CA GLY A 47 -19.74 26.08 8.39
C GLY A 47 -18.87 26.08 9.65
N PRO A 48 -18.33 27.23 10.08
CA PRO A 48 -17.40 27.35 11.20
C PRO A 48 -18.13 27.13 12.54
N GLY A 49 -18.60 25.91 12.77
CA GLY A 49 -19.33 25.46 13.93
C GLY A 49 -18.49 24.47 14.75
N PRO A 50 -18.88 24.19 16.01
CA PRO A 50 -18.18 23.24 16.85
C PRO A 50 -18.06 21.88 16.17
N LEU A 51 -16.86 21.30 16.19
CA LEU A 51 -16.63 19.95 15.66
C LEU A 51 -17.36 18.92 16.52
N GLU A 52 -18.09 18.01 15.87
CA GLU A 52 -18.73 16.89 16.58
C GLU A 52 -17.64 16.00 17.20
N PRO A 53 -17.79 15.62 18.49
CA PRO A 53 -16.90 14.66 19.11
C PRO A 53 -16.87 13.32 18.35
N PRO A 54 -15.68 12.75 18.11
CA PRO A 54 -15.58 11.46 17.44
C PRO A 54 -16.09 10.31 18.32
N ASP A 55 -16.81 9.38 17.71
CA ASP A 55 -17.16 8.09 18.31
C ASP A 55 -15.90 7.24 18.54
N LEU A 56 -15.42 7.20 19.79
CA LEU A 56 -14.18 6.52 20.15
C LEU A 56 -14.19 5.01 19.91
N PRO A 57 -15.22 4.24 20.30
CA PRO A 57 -15.33 2.83 19.95
C PRO A 57 -15.18 2.57 18.45
N ARG A 58 -15.85 3.38 17.62
CA ARG A 58 -15.74 3.27 16.16
C ARG A 58 -14.35 3.62 15.66
N LEU A 59 -13.76 4.70 16.17
CA LEU A 59 -12.40 5.14 15.82
C LEU A 59 -11.36 4.07 16.19
N ALA A 60 -11.46 3.49 17.37
CA ALA A 60 -10.57 2.42 17.85
C ALA A 60 -10.67 1.17 16.96
N ASN A 61 -11.89 0.77 16.58
CA ASN A 61 -12.10 -0.34 15.67
C ASN A 61 -11.44 -0.09 14.29
N SER A 62 -11.58 1.12 13.74
CA SER A 62 -10.90 1.51 12.49
C SER A 62 -9.38 1.41 12.58
N ALA A 63 -8.81 1.72 13.75
CA ALA A 63 -7.37 1.62 14.00
C ALA A 63 -6.90 0.22 14.47
N ARG A 64 -7.81 -0.75 14.62
CA ARG A 64 -7.54 -2.07 15.22
C ARG A 64 -6.94 -1.99 16.63
N ILE A 65 -7.39 -1.00 17.39
CA ILE A 65 -7.03 -0.81 18.80
C ILE A 65 -8.15 -1.37 19.66
N SER A 66 -7.81 -2.27 20.59
CA SER A 66 -8.75 -2.72 21.62
C SER A 66 -8.89 -1.63 22.66
N LEU A 67 -10.12 -1.23 22.97
CA LEU A 67 -10.42 -0.13 23.89
C LEU A 67 -11.51 -0.58 24.86
N SER A 68 -11.23 -0.49 26.16
CA SER A 68 -12.24 -0.74 27.19
C SER A 68 -13.19 0.46 27.35
N PRO A 69 -14.40 0.28 27.92
CA PRO A 69 -15.30 1.39 28.19
C PRO A 69 -14.71 2.47 29.11
N GLN A 70 -13.91 2.06 30.10
CA GLN A 70 -13.26 2.97 31.05
C GLN A 70 -12.18 3.82 30.36
N GLU A 71 -11.36 3.21 29.50
CA GLU A 71 -10.36 3.94 28.71
C GLU A 71 -11.03 4.88 27.71
N ALA A 72 -12.18 4.51 27.13
CA ALA A 72 -12.93 5.38 26.25
C ALA A 72 -13.40 6.65 26.98
N GLU A 73 -13.94 6.52 28.19
CA GLU A 73 -14.32 7.67 29.02
C GLU A 73 -13.11 8.55 29.38
N GLU A 74 -11.95 7.94 29.67
CA GLU A 74 -10.73 8.67 29.99
C GLU A 74 -10.15 9.43 28.80
N PHE A 75 -10.18 8.83 27.61
CA PHE A 75 -9.57 9.41 26.40
C PHE A 75 -10.49 10.35 25.65
N ALA A 76 -11.82 10.24 25.80
CA ALA A 76 -12.81 11.11 25.14
C ALA A 76 -12.47 12.61 25.27
N PRO A 77 -12.26 13.18 26.47
CA PRO A 77 -11.96 14.61 26.60
C PRO A 77 -10.60 14.99 26.00
N LYS A 78 -9.61 14.08 26.03
CA LYS A 78 -8.27 14.33 25.48
C LYS A 78 -8.31 14.41 23.95
N ILE A 79 -9.04 13.49 23.31
CA ILE A 79 -9.23 13.50 21.86
C ILE A 79 -10.07 14.70 21.44
N GLN A 80 -11.11 15.07 22.21
CA GLN A 80 -11.90 16.27 21.93
C GLN A 80 -11.01 17.53 21.91
N GLN A 81 -10.12 17.69 22.89
CA GLN A 81 -9.21 18.83 22.95
C GLN A 81 -8.32 18.94 21.69
N VAL A 82 -7.83 17.81 21.18
CA VAL A 82 -7.03 17.77 19.95
C VAL A 82 -7.88 18.16 18.74
N VAL A 83 -9.09 17.62 18.63
CA VAL A 83 -10.03 17.92 17.54
C VAL A 83 -10.38 19.41 17.55
N ASP A 84 -10.73 19.97 18.70
CA ASP A 84 -11.06 21.40 18.86
C ASP A 84 -9.88 22.30 18.45
N TRP A 85 -8.65 21.90 18.81
CA TRP A 85 -7.45 22.62 18.39
C TRP A 85 -7.27 22.62 16.87
N PHE A 86 -7.46 21.48 16.20
CA PHE A 86 -7.44 21.41 14.74
C PHE A 86 -8.62 22.15 14.10
N GLY A 87 -9.76 22.25 14.77
CA GLY A 87 -10.94 22.98 14.31
C GLY A 87 -10.68 24.47 14.03
N GLN A 88 -9.65 25.05 14.66
CA GLN A 88 -9.21 26.42 14.39
C GLN A 88 -8.84 26.64 12.92
N LEU A 89 -8.39 25.58 12.21
CA LEU A 89 -8.01 25.66 10.80
C LEU A 89 -9.21 25.90 9.87
N GLN A 90 -10.45 25.64 10.31
CA GLN A 90 -11.66 25.92 9.51
C GLN A 90 -11.92 27.42 9.30
N ALA A 91 -11.31 28.28 10.12
CA ALA A 91 -11.44 29.74 9.97
C ALA A 91 -10.55 30.32 8.86
N VAL A 92 -9.66 29.51 8.27
CA VAL A 92 -8.72 29.94 7.22
C VAL A 92 -9.36 29.76 5.85
N ASP A 93 -9.31 30.81 5.02
CA ASP A 93 -9.76 30.75 3.62
C ASP A 93 -8.74 30.00 2.76
N LEU A 94 -9.21 28.95 2.07
CA LEU A 94 -8.40 28.07 1.22
C LEU A 94 -8.92 27.97 -0.22
N GLU A 95 -9.93 28.77 -0.61
CA GLU A 95 -10.62 28.64 -1.91
C GLU A 95 -9.68 28.78 -3.12
N SER A 96 -8.58 29.52 -2.98
CA SER A 96 -7.62 29.76 -4.06
C SER A 96 -6.30 28.97 -3.94
N ILE A 97 -6.20 28.02 -3.01
CA ILE A 97 -4.95 27.32 -2.70
C ILE A 97 -5.08 25.84 -3.05
N GLU A 98 -4.18 25.34 -3.90
CA GLU A 98 -4.10 23.92 -4.22
C GLU A 98 -3.49 23.10 -3.05
N PRO A 99 -4.02 21.91 -2.72
CA PRO A 99 -3.44 21.05 -1.69
C PRO A 99 -2.00 20.63 -2.00
N SER A 100 -1.12 20.73 -1.01
CA SER A 100 0.26 20.22 -1.12
C SER A 100 0.34 18.74 -0.74
N LEU A 101 0.84 17.90 -1.65
CA LEU A 101 0.99 16.45 -1.44
C LEU A 101 2.40 16.02 -1.01
N ARG A 102 3.42 16.78 -1.40
CA ARG A 102 4.83 16.51 -1.11
C ARG A 102 5.60 17.82 -1.08
N ALA A 103 6.56 17.94 -0.16
CA ALA A 103 7.57 18.99 -0.23
C ALA A 103 8.37 18.84 -1.55
N ASP A 104 8.56 19.93 -2.28
CA ASP A 104 9.25 19.96 -3.58
C ASP A 104 8.57 19.14 -4.69
N THR A 105 7.44 19.67 -5.18
CA THR A 105 6.57 19.10 -6.22
C THR A 105 7.24 18.88 -7.59
N ALA A 106 8.53 19.21 -7.73
CA ALA A 106 9.33 18.97 -8.94
C ALA A 106 9.92 17.55 -9.03
N ALA A 107 9.86 16.76 -7.95
CA ALA A 107 10.36 15.38 -7.97
C ALA A 107 9.43 14.50 -8.81
N GLY A 108 9.73 14.39 -10.11
CA GLY A 108 9.07 13.48 -11.04
C GLY A 108 9.02 12.05 -10.48
N SER A 109 7.96 11.32 -10.84
CA SER A 109 7.76 9.92 -10.42
C SER A 109 9.00 9.09 -10.75
N SER A 110 9.76 8.69 -9.73
CA SER A 110 10.84 7.71 -9.91
C SER A 110 10.21 6.35 -10.17
N LEU A 111 10.42 5.81 -11.37
CA LEU A 111 9.97 4.48 -11.73
C LEU A 111 11.12 3.49 -11.47
N ARG A 112 10.80 2.39 -10.79
CA ARG A 112 11.70 1.24 -10.70
C ARG A 112 11.75 0.52 -12.04
N GLU A 113 12.94 0.08 -12.46
CA GLU A 113 13.08 -0.78 -13.65
C GLU A 113 12.34 -2.12 -13.45
N ASP A 114 11.71 -2.63 -14.51
CA ASP A 114 11.06 -3.94 -14.49
C ASP A 114 12.08 -5.08 -14.65
N LYS A 115 12.91 -5.26 -13.62
CA LYS A 115 13.86 -6.36 -13.50
C LYS A 115 13.53 -7.16 -12.25
N ALA A 116 13.52 -8.49 -12.38
CA ALA A 116 13.31 -9.40 -11.28
C ALA A 116 14.60 -9.50 -10.44
N GLU A 117 14.49 -9.27 -9.14
CA GLU A 117 15.59 -9.40 -8.20
C GLU A 117 15.20 -10.42 -7.11
N PRO A 118 15.99 -11.48 -6.88
CA PRO A 118 15.74 -12.41 -5.80
C PRO A 118 16.05 -11.76 -4.45
N PHE A 119 15.21 -12.02 -3.45
CA PHE A 119 15.50 -11.59 -2.08
C PHE A 119 16.56 -12.50 -1.46
N ALA A 120 17.70 -11.93 -1.05
CA ALA A 120 18.88 -12.70 -0.65
C ALA A 120 18.73 -13.41 0.71
N ASN A 121 17.97 -12.85 1.66
CA ASN A 121 17.98 -13.29 3.06
C ASN A 121 16.58 -13.72 3.54
N ARG A 122 16.01 -14.75 2.90
CA ARG A 122 14.69 -15.29 3.30
C ARG A 122 14.67 -15.76 4.76
N ASP A 123 15.77 -16.29 5.25
CA ASP A 123 15.89 -16.83 6.61
C ASP A 123 15.65 -15.74 7.68
N ALA A 124 16.18 -14.52 7.48
CA ALA A 124 15.92 -13.41 8.40
C ALA A 124 14.44 -12.98 8.46
N ILE A 125 13.67 -13.17 7.39
CA ILE A 125 12.22 -12.95 7.43
C ILE A 125 11.56 -14.00 8.34
N ILE A 126 11.94 -15.27 8.17
CA ILE A 126 11.37 -16.38 8.93
C ILE A 126 11.70 -16.25 10.41
N GLU A 127 12.94 -15.88 10.75
CA GLU A 127 13.38 -15.64 12.14
C GLU A 127 12.62 -14.49 12.81
N ALA A 128 12.13 -13.51 12.06
CA ALA A 128 11.32 -12.40 12.58
C ALA A 128 9.84 -12.76 12.80
N LEU A 129 9.38 -13.93 12.31
CA LEU A 129 7.98 -14.32 12.44
C LEU A 129 7.69 -14.91 13.83
N PRO A 130 6.61 -14.48 14.50
CA PRO A 130 6.21 -15.05 15.78
C PRO A 130 5.73 -16.50 15.66
N SER A 131 5.16 -16.91 14.52
CA SER A 131 4.69 -18.28 14.28
C SER A 131 4.58 -18.58 12.79
N TYR A 132 5.08 -19.75 12.37
CA TYR A 132 5.06 -20.19 10.98
C TYR A 132 5.00 -21.73 10.86
N ASP A 133 4.63 -22.23 9.69
CA ASP A 133 4.75 -23.62 9.23
C ASP A 133 5.32 -23.58 7.82
N ASP A 134 6.61 -23.84 7.61
CA ASP A 134 7.25 -23.59 6.30
C ASP A 134 6.44 -24.27 5.16
N PRO A 135 6.02 -23.52 4.12
CA PRO A 135 6.35 -22.13 3.75
C PRO A 135 5.36 -21.02 4.18
N TYR A 136 4.42 -21.31 5.07
CA TYR A 136 3.29 -20.46 5.47
C TYR A 136 3.47 -19.72 6.79
N ILE A 137 2.87 -18.53 6.88
CA ILE A 137 2.73 -17.77 8.13
C ILE A 137 1.45 -18.24 8.84
N LYS A 138 1.53 -18.52 10.14
CA LYS A 138 0.35 -18.91 10.93
C LYS A 138 -0.40 -17.66 11.36
N VAL A 139 -1.68 -17.58 10.99
CA VAL A 139 -2.60 -16.52 11.42
C VAL A 139 -3.91 -17.13 11.95
N PRO A 140 -4.61 -16.45 12.87
CA PRO A 140 -5.97 -16.82 13.23
C PRO A 140 -6.89 -16.87 12.00
N ASN A 141 -7.90 -17.74 12.03
CA ASN A 141 -8.82 -17.90 10.91
C ASN A 141 -9.62 -16.61 10.66
N ALA A 142 -9.60 -16.12 9.42
CA ALA A 142 -10.28 -14.89 9.03
C ALA A 142 -11.82 -14.99 8.98
N LEU A 143 -12.38 -16.20 8.92
CA LEU A 143 -13.83 -16.42 8.81
C LEU A 143 -14.54 -16.54 10.17
N THR A 144 -13.79 -16.56 11.27
CA THR A 144 -14.39 -16.57 12.61
C THR A 144 -14.85 -15.15 12.94
N LYS A 145 -16.09 -14.84 12.58
CA LYS A 145 -16.79 -13.65 13.08
C LYS A 145 -17.30 -13.96 14.48
N GLU A 146 -16.73 -13.28 15.47
CA GLU A 146 -17.39 -13.02 16.76
C GLU A 146 -18.46 -11.94 16.57
#